data_AF-A0A351KUW2-F1
#
_entry.id   AF-A0A351KUW2-F1
#
_cell.length_a   1.000
_cell.length_b   1.000
_cell.length_c   1.000
_cell.angle_alpha   90.00
_cell.angle_beta   90.00
_cell.angle_gamma   90.00
#
_symmetry.space_group_name_H-M   'P 1'
#
loop_
_entity.id
_entity.type
_entity.pdbx_description
1 polymer ?
#
loop_
_entity_poly.entity_id
_entity_poly.type
_entity_poly.pdbx_seq_one_letter_code
_entity_poly.pdbx_strand_id
1 'polypeptide(L)'
;MTHAPHRDAQILRLYHAEKWPIGTIARHLGIHHRTVRRVLEDSGAPLIRQPRKSRLDPFLPFILQTLERYPGLTSSRLYQMIKERGYPGGEDYFRHRIALYRPAKPAEAFLRLRTLPGEQGQVDWGLFG
;
A
#
# COMPACT_ATOMS: atom_id res chain seq x y z
N MET A 1 17.10 -27.37 -12.66
CA MET A 1 17.37 -27.22 -14.10
C MET A 1 18.47 -26.18 -14.27
N THR A 2 19.64 -26.62 -14.70
CA THR A 2 20.87 -25.84 -14.86
C THR A 2 20.80 -25.13 -16.22
N HIS A 3 20.72 -23.80 -16.24
CA HIS A 3 20.84 -23.05 -17.48
C HIS A 3 22.31 -22.94 -17.86
N ALA A 4 22.62 -22.97 -19.15
CA ALA A 4 23.99 -22.90 -19.63
C ALA A 4 24.57 -21.48 -19.40
N PRO A 5 25.82 -21.35 -18.95
CA PRO A 5 26.42 -20.08 -18.52
C PRO A 5 26.42 -18.98 -19.60
N HIS A 6 26.38 -19.35 -20.88
CA HIS A 6 26.27 -18.39 -21.99
C HIS A 6 24.95 -17.60 -21.97
N ARG A 7 23.87 -18.19 -21.45
CA ARG A 7 22.54 -17.54 -21.40
C ARG A 7 22.48 -16.50 -20.28
N ASP A 8 23.11 -16.79 -19.15
CA ASP A 8 23.14 -15.87 -18.01
C ASP A 8 23.96 -14.62 -18.37
N ALA A 9 25.09 -14.79 -19.04
CA ALA A 9 25.88 -13.68 -19.56
C ALA A 9 25.09 -12.81 -20.56
N GLN A 10 24.28 -13.42 -21.44
CA GLN A 10 23.41 -12.67 -22.35
C GLN A 10 22.32 -11.89 -21.61
N ILE A 11 21.68 -12.49 -20.60
CA ILE A 11 20.68 -11.82 -19.76
C ILE A 11 21.30 -10.59 -19.08
N LEU A 12 22.48 -10.75 -18.48
CA LEU A 12 23.18 -9.66 -17.81
C LEU A 12 23.59 -8.56 -18.78
N ARG A 13 24.09 -8.90 -19.98
CA ARG A 13 24.43 -7.93 -21.03
C ARG A 13 23.21 -7.12 -21.46
N LEU A 14 22.09 -7.79 -21.79
CA LEU A 14 20.85 -7.15 -22.23
C LEU A 14 20.26 -6.24 -21.13
N TYR A 15 20.38 -6.64 -19.86
CA TYR A 15 19.87 -5.85 -18.75
C TYR A 15 20.77 -4.66 -18.37
N HIS A 16 22.08 -4.89 -18.22
CA HIS A 16 22.99 -3.86 -17.73
C HIS A 16 23.47 -2.90 -18.82
N ALA A 17 23.83 -3.41 -20.00
CA ALA A 17 24.35 -2.59 -21.10
C ALA A 17 23.22 -1.98 -21.93
N GLU A 18 22.23 -2.79 -22.31
CA GLU A 18 21.16 -2.35 -23.23
C GLU A 18 19.92 -1.82 -22.48
N LYS A 19 19.83 -1.99 -21.15
CA LYS A 19 18.72 -1.54 -20.29
C LYS A 19 17.35 -2.12 -20.67
N TRP A 20 17.33 -3.33 -21.24
CA TRP A 20 16.07 -3.96 -21.62
C TRP A 20 15.25 -4.39 -20.38
N PRO A 21 13.92 -4.21 -20.40
CA PRO A 21 13.08 -4.70 -19.31
C PRO A 21 12.99 -6.23 -19.35
N ILE A 22 12.86 -6.85 -18.18
CA ILE A 22 12.84 -8.32 -17.98
C ILE A 22 11.90 -9.05 -18.95
N GLY A 23 10.70 -8.49 -19.19
CA GLY A 23 9.72 -9.08 -20.09
C GLY A 23 10.17 -9.07 -21.55
N THR A 24 10.92 -8.06 -21.98
CA THR A 24 11.50 -7.99 -23.33
C THR A 24 12.63 -9.00 -23.47
N ILE A 25 13.51 -9.11 -22.48
CA ILE A 25 14.59 -10.11 -22.45
C ILE A 25 14.00 -11.53 -22.51
N ALA A 26 12.98 -11.80 -21.71
CA ALA A 26 12.28 -13.09 -21.67
C ALA A 26 11.70 -13.47 -23.04
N ARG A 27 11.01 -12.53 -23.70
CA ARG A 27 10.44 -12.74 -25.03
C ARG A 27 11.53 -12.92 -26.10
N HIS A 28 12.60 -12.14 -26.03
CA HIS A 28 13.70 -12.18 -27.00
C HIS A 28 14.48 -13.49 -26.93
N LEU A 29 14.77 -13.98 -25.72
CA LEU A 29 15.51 -15.22 -25.51
C LEU A 29 14.63 -16.47 -25.45
N GLY A 30 13.30 -16.33 -25.55
CA GLY A 30 12.35 -17.45 -25.50
C GLY A 30 12.31 -18.18 -24.15
N ILE A 31 12.60 -17.48 -23.04
CA ILE A 31 12.66 -18.06 -21.69
C ILE A 31 11.64 -17.45 -20.75
N HIS A 32 11.26 -18.19 -19.72
CA HIS A 32 10.31 -17.70 -18.73
C HIS A 32 10.90 -16.51 -17.95
N HIS A 33 10.10 -15.45 -17.75
CA HIS A 33 10.55 -14.23 -17.07
C HIS A 33 11.06 -14.44 -15.63
N ARG A 34 10.66 -15.55 -14.98
CA ARG A 34 11.20 -15.94 -13.67
C ARG A 34 12.67 -16.36 -13.74
N THR A 35 13.09 -17.01 -14.82
CA THR A 35 14.50 -17.35 -15.04
C THR A 35 15.35 -16.10 -15.20
N VAL A 36 14.89 -15.14 -16.01
CA VAL A 36 15.57 -13.84 -16.17
C VAL A 36 15.67 -13.12 -14.82
N ARG A 37 14.59 -13.07 -14.05
CA ARG A 37 14.58 -12.48 -12.72
C ARG A 37 15.61 -13.14 -11.79
N ARG A 38 15.59 -14.47 -11.72
CA ARG A 38 16.51 -15.23 -10.86
C ARG A 38 17.97 -14.94 -11.19
N VAL A 39 18.33 -14.93 -12.48
CA VAL A 39 19.71 -14.61 -12.90
C VAL A 39 20.12 -13.20 -12.47
N LEU A 40 19.21 -12.23 -12.54
CA LEU A 40 19.46 -10.86 -12.06
C LEU A 40 19.56 -10.77 -10.53
N GLU A 41 18.76 -11.54 -9.79
CA GLU A 41 18.84 -11.63 -8.32
C GLU A 41 20.17 -12.27 -7.89
N ASP A 42 20.53 -13.40 -8.51
CA ASP A 42 21.76 -14.16 -8.23
C ASP A 42 23.02 -13.34 -8.59
N SER A 43 22.95 -12.42 -9.56
CA SER A 43 24.04 -11.51 -9.92
C SER A 43 24.14 -10.27 -9.02
N GLY A 44 23.31 -10.16 -7.99
CA GLY A 44 23.28 -9.02 -7.07
C GLY A 44 22.66 -7.75 -7.67
N ALA A 45 21.92 -7.84 -8.77
CA ALA A 45 21.23 -6.68 -9.33
C ALA A 45 19.98 -6.36 -8.49
N PRO A 46 19.90 -5.18 -7.84
CA PRO A 46 18.74 -4.82 -7.06
C PRO A 46 17.54 -4.60 -7.99
N LEU A 47 16.61 -5.56 -7.99
CA LEU A 47 15.34 -5.48 -8.70
C LEU A 47 14.36 -4.61 -7.92
N ILE A 48 14.75 -3.36 -7.66
CA ILE A 48 13.87 -2.38 -7.03
C ILE A 48 12.85 -1.98 -8.09
N ARG A 49 11.66 -2.56 -8.01
CA ARG A 49 10.50 -2.03 -8.73
C ARG A 49 10.28 -0.62 -8.22
N GLN A 50 10.51 0.37 -9.08
CA GLN A 50 10.07 1.72 -8.76
C GLN A 50 8.54 1.67 -8.58
N PRO A 51 8.02 2.11 -7.42
CA PRO A 51 6.59 2.18 -7.21
C PRO A 51 6.01 3.08 -8.29
N ARG A 52 4.94 2.61 -8.96
CA ARG A 52 4.25 3.43 -9.94
C ARG A 52 3.71 4.66 -9.23
N LYS A 53 4.00 5.85 -9.77
CA LYS A 53 3.43 7.10 -9.28
C LYS A 53 1.92 6.99 -9.30
N SER A 54 1.29 7.13 -8.14
CA SER A 54 -0.16 7.15 -8.02
C SER A 54 -0.68 8.52 -8.43
N ARG A 55 -1.90 8.57 -8.98
CA ARG A 55 -2.62 9.83 -9.22
C ARG A 55 -2.84 10.64 -7.93
N LEU A 56 -2.68 10.00 -6.77
CA LEU A 56 -2.75 10.65 -5.46
C LEU A 56 -1.46 11.34 -5.03
N ASP A 57 -0.32 10.96 -5.60
CA ASP A 57 0.98 11.44 -5.13
C ASP A 57 1.09 12.98 -5.08
N PRO A 58 0.58 13.73 -6.08
CA PRO A 58 0.59 15.19 -6.03
C PRO A 58 -0.23 15.80 -4.88
N PHE A 59 -1.23 15.06 -4.39
CA PHE A 59 -2.15 15.52 -3.34
C PHE A 59 -1.75 15.05 -1.94
N LEU A 60 -0.77 14.13 -1.83
CA LEU A 60 -0.34 13.58 -0.55
C LEU A 60 0.11 14.65 0.47
N PRO A 61 0.88 15.68 0.11
CA PRO A 61 1.29 16.71 1.07
C PRO A 61 0.08 17.40 1.72
N PHE A 62 -0.92 17.74 0.90
CA PHE A 62 -2.16 18.37 1.37
C PHE A 62 -2.99 17.42 2.24
N ILE A 63 -3.10 16.15 1.83
CA ILE A 63 -3.81 15.10 2.58
C ILE A 63 -3.21 14.92 3.97
N LEU A 64 -1.89 14.78 4.06
CA LEU A 64 -1.18 14.55 5.32
C LEU A 64 -1.32 15.75 6.24
N GLN A 65 -1.10 16.96 5.74
CA GLN A 65 -1.29 18.19 6.51
C GLN A 65 -2.73 18.34 7.04
N THR A 66 -3.72 17.96 6.22
CA THR A 66 -5.14 18.01 6.61
C THR A 66 -5.47 16.99 7.69
N LEU A 67 -4.95 15.76 7.57
CA LEU A 67 -5.16 14.70 8.56
C LEU A 67 -4.42 14.98 9.87
N GLU A 68 -3.27 15.65 9.82
CA GLU A 68 -2.56 16.11 11.02
C GLU A 68 -3.37 17.17 11.76
N ARG A 69 -3.94 18.15 11.03
CA ARG A 69 -4.78 19.19 11.61
C ARG A 69 -6.14 18.69 12.08
N TYR A 70 -6.71 17.72 11.36
CA TYR A 70 -8.05 17.18 11.62
C TYR A 70 -8.04 15.64 11.54
N PRO A 71 -7.52 14.93 12.56
CA PRO A 71 -7.40 13.46 12.53
C PRO A 71 -8.73 12.72 12.35
N GLY A 72 -9.83 13.30 12.87
CA GLY A 72 -11.18 12.77 12.77
C GLY A 72 -11.91 13.09 11.46
N LEU A 73 -11.31 13.86 10.54
CA LEU A 73 -11.97 14.26 9.30
C LEU A 73 -12.37 13.04 8.47
N THR A 74 -13.59 12.97 7.96
CA THR A 74 -14.05 11.81 7.17
C THR A 74 -13.35 11.74 5.82
N SER A 75 -13.13 10.53 5.32
CA SER A 75 -12.51 10.34 4.00
C SER A 75 -13.36 10.94 2.88
N SER A 76 -14.69 10.92 2.99
CA SER A 76 -15.58 11.56 2.01
C SER A 76 -15.38 13.08 1.95
N ARG A 77 -15.20 13.74 3.11
CA ARG A 77 -14.92 15.19 3.15
C ARG A 77 -13.55 15.50 2.53
N LEU A 78 -12.53 14.71 2.89
CA LEU A 78 -11.19 14.87 2.33
C LEU A 78 -11.16 14.61 0.80
N TYR A 79 -11.98 13.67 0.32
CA TYR A 79 -12.16 13.41 -1.11
C TYR A 79 -12.72 14.64 -1.83
N GLN A 80 -13.78 15.25 -1.32
CA GLN A 80 -14.36 16.46 -1.91
C GLN A 80 -13.33 17.61 -1.97
N MET A 81 -12.56 17.79 -0.91
CA MET A 81 -11.49 18.79 -0.85
C MET A 81 -10.46 18.59 -1.98
N ILE A 82 -9.99 17.35 -2.22
CA ILE A 82 -9.03 17.12 -3.30
C ILE A 82 -9.70 17.10 -4.68
N LYS A 83 -11.00 16.81 -4.76
CA LYS A 83 -11.77 16.83 -6.00
C LYS A 83 -11.88 18.25 -6.55
N GLU A 84 -12.18 19.22 -5.67
CA GLU A 84 -12.16 20.65 -5.98
C GLU A 84 -10.77 21.12 -6.44
N ARG A 85 -9.71 20.47 -5.97
CA ARG A 85 -8.31 20.73 -6.37
C ARG A 85 -7.90 19.99 -7.66
N GLY A 86 -8.83 19.35 -8.35
CA GLY A 86 -8.59 18.71 -9.65
C GLY A 86 -8.20 17.24 -9.60
N TYR A 87 -8.49 16.51 -8.52
CA TYR A 87 -8.19 15.07 -8.45
C TYR A 87 -9.00 14.26 -9.49
N PRO A 88 -8.33 13.53 -10.41
CA PRO A 88 -8.99 12.80 -11.49
C PRO A 88 -9.38 11.35 -11.12
N GLY A 89 -9.03 10.87 -9.92
CA GLY A 89 -9.35 9.51 -9.49
C GLY A 89 -10.76 9.37 -8.91
N GLY A 90 -11.19 8.12 -8.76
CA GLY A 90 -12.46 7.76 -8.14
C GLY A 90 -12.39 7.74 -6.61
N GLU A 91 -13.57 7.81 -5.99
CA GLU A 91 -13.72 7.87 -4.54
C GLU A 91 -13.32 6.56 -3.84
N ASP A 92 -13.65 5.41 -4.39
CA ASP A 92 -13.35 4.11 -3.76
C ASP A 92 -11.83 3.87 -3.65
N TYR A 93 -11.10 4.10 -4.74
CA TYR A 93 -9.64 4.03 -4.75
C TYR A 93 -9.02 5.02 -3.75
N PHE A 94 -9.58 6.23 -3.67
CA PHE A 94 -9.15 7.24 -2.72
C PHE A 94 -9.33 6.76 -1.27
N ARG A 95 -10.53 6.30 -0.92
CA ARG A 95 -10.86 5.83 0.44
C ARG A 95 -9.95 4.67 0.87
N HIS A 96 -9.75 3.70 0.00
CA HIS A 96 -8.86 2.57 0.25
C HIS A 96 -7.41 3.02 0.51
N ARG A 97 -6.92 4.00 -0.26
CA ARG A 97 -5.57 4.56 -0.09
C ARG A 97 -5.42 5.39 1.17
N ILE A 98 -6.40 6.22 1.52
CA ILE A 98 -6.35 7.09 2.72
C ILE A 98 -6.29 6.30 4.01
N ALA A 99 -6.90 5.11 4.08
CA ALA A 99 -6.83 4.27 5.26
C ALA A 99 -5.39 3.95 5.68
N LEU A 100 -4.46 3.85 4.72
CA LEU A 100 -3.03 3.59 4.99
C LEU A 100 -2.29 4.79 5.59
N TYR A 101 -2.82 6.00 5.43
CA TYR A 101 -2.20 7.24 5.91
C TYR A 101 -2.79 7.73 7.24
N ARG A 102 -3.88 7.14 7.72
CA ARG A 102 -4.47 7.53 9.00
C ARG A 102 -3.63 6.96 10.14
N PRO A 103 -3.30 7.77 11.16
CA PRO A 103 -2.70 7.25 12.36
C PRO A 103 -3.65 6.23 13.00
N ALA A 104 -3.10 5.09 13.45
CA ALA A 104 -3.87 4.14 14.23
C ALA A 104 -4.41 4.84 15.47
N LYS A 105 -5.69 4.59 15.78
CA LYS A 105 -6.23 5.07 17.06
C LYS A 105 -5.41 4.41 18.19
N PRO A 106 -4.97 5.17 19.20
CA PRO A 106 -4.36 4.58 20.37
C PRO A 106 -5.32 3.54 20.94
N ALA A 107 -4.80 2.39 21.34
CA ALA A 107 -5.62 1.37 21.99
C ALA A 107 -6.08 1.95 23.33
N GLU A 108 -7.38 2.20 23.46
CA GLU A 108 -7.98 2.51 24.76
C GLU A 108 -7.93 1.23 25.61
N ALA A 109 -7.22 1.30 26.73
CA ALA A 109 -7.20 0.22 27.70
C ALA A 109 -8.54 0.21 28.44
N PHE A 110 -9.40 -0.74 28.11
CA PHE A 110 -10.63 -1.00 28.87
C PHE A 110 -10.36 -2.06 29.93
N LEU A 111 -10.86 -1.83 31.15
CA LEU A 111 -10.91 -2.87 32.18
C LEU A 111 -11.98 -3.88 31.78
N ARG A 112 -11.56 -5.06 31.35
CA ARG A 112 -12.49 -6.16 31.08
C ARG A 112 -12.92 -6.78 32.41
N LEU A 113 -14.05 -6.34 32.92
CA LEU A 113 -14.67 -6.93 34.11
C LEU A 113 -15.16 -8.35 33.77
N ARG A 114 -14.84 -9.30 34.64
CA ARG A 114 -15.52 -10.60 34.72
C ARG A 114 -16.30 -10.61 36.01
N THR A 115 -17.56 -11.01 35.94
CA THR A 115 -18.44 -11.16 37.09
C THR A 115 -18.97 -12.58 37.13
N LEU A 116 -19.09 -13.12 38.33
CA LEU A 116 -19.80 -14.35 38.57
C LEU A 116 -21.31 -14.10 38.51
N PRO A 117 -22.12 -15.15 38.27
CA PRO A 117 -23.57 -15.05 38.38
C PRO A 117 -23.97 -14.48 39.75
N GLY A 118 -24.69 -13.35 39.75
CA GLY A 118 -25.19 -12.69 40.97
C GLY A 118 -24.31 -11.58 41.56
N GLU A 119 -23.10 -11.33 41.05
CA GLU A 119 -22.22 -10.25 41.57
C GLU A 119 -22.61 -8.84 41.10
N GLN A 120 -23.39 -8.71 40.03
CA GLN A 120 -23.89 -7.42 39.54
C GLN A 120 -25.40 -7.46 39.30
N GLY A 121 -26.10 -6.46 39.83
CA GLY A 121 -27.47 -6.13 39.47
C GLY A 121 -27.48 -4.81 38.71
N GLN A 122 -27.96 -4.81 37.47
CA GLN A 122 -28.23 -3.57 36.74
C GLN A 122 -29.67 -3.12 37.02
N VAL A 123 -29.83 -1.84 37.32
CA VAL A 123 -31.13 -1.18 37.42
C VAL A 123 -31.06 0.03 36.49
N ASP A 124 -31.95 0.07 35.51
CA ASP A 124 -32.13 1.26 34.67
C ASP A 124 -32.96 2.30 35.43
N TRP A 125 -32.57 3.56 35.31
CA TRP A 125 -33.33 4.66 35.90
C TRP A 125 -34.48 5.04 34.96
N GLY A 126 -35.71 4.92 35.44
CA GLY A 126 -36.91 5.45 34.79
C GLY A 126 -37.30 6.78 35.43
N LEU A 127 -37.24 7.87 34.65
CA LEU A 127 -37.86 9.14 35.03
C LEU A 127 -39.22 9.23 34.32
N PHE A 128 -40.31 9.31 35.09
CA PHE A 128 -41.65 9.54 34.56
C PHE A 128 -42.09 10.97 34.89
N GLY A 129 -42.57 11.70 33.88
CA GLY A 129 -43.11 13.06 33.96
C GLY A 129 -44.11 13.30 32.83
#